data_AF-A0A832D2G8-F1
#
_entry.id   AF-A0A832D2G8-F1
#
_cell.length_a   1.000
_cell.length_b   1.000
_cell.length_c   1.000
_cell.angle_alpha   90.00
_cell.angle_beta   90.00
_cell.angle_gamma   90.00
#
_symmetry.space_group_name_H-M   'P 1'
#
loop_
_entity.id
_entity.type
_entity.pdbx_description
1 polymer ?
#
loop_
_entity_poly.entity_id
_entity_poly.type
_entity_poly.pdbx_seq_one_letter_code
_entity_poly.pdbx_strand_id
1 'polypeptide(L)' 'MLVLNQVQLSRTIFPLGNISKKEVRCLAERLGLPNAGRKDSMNICFVPNGNYKTLIKEHPLEPS' A
#
# COMPACT_ATOMS: atom_id res chain seq x y z
N MET A 1 18.48 3.16 -7.72
CA MET A 1 18.25 1.72 -7.49
C MET A 1 16.89 1.59 -6.79
N LEU A 2 15.83 1.17 -7.49
CA LEU A 2 14.42 1.25 -7.02
C LEU A 2 13.79 -0.13 -6.70
N VAL A 3 14.60 -1.18 -6.63
CA VAL A 3 14.12 -2.57 -6.49
C VAL A 3 14.55 -3.13 -5.14
N LEU A 4 13.69 -3.92 -4.50
CA LEU A 4 14.02 -4.66 -3.28
C LEU A 4 15.19 -5.61 -3.53
N ASN A 5 16.18 -5.60 -2.64
CA ASN A 5 17.35 -6.47 -2.73
C ASN A 5 17.17 -7.79 -1.95
N GLN A 6 18.07 -8.75 -2.16
CA GLN A 6 17.99 -10.08 -1.53
C GLN A 6 18.08 -10.03 0.00
N VAL A 7 18.83 -9.08 0.58
CA VAL A 7 18.91 -8.91 2.04
C VAL A 7 17.54 -8.51 2.60
N GLN A 8 16.83 -7.59 1.93
CA GLN A 8 15.48 -7.17 2.31
C GLN A 8 14.45 -8.28 2.11
N LEU A 9 14.50 -8.99 0.97
CA LEU A 9 13.58 -10.07 0.65
C LEU A 9 13.74 -11.27 1.60
N SER A 10 14.97 -11.61 2.00
CA SER A 10 15.25 -12.72 2.93
C SER A 10 14.57 -12.56 4.30
N ARG A 11 14.15 -11.34 4.64
CA ARG A 11 13.48 -10.99 5.91
C ARG A 11 12.01 -10.63 5.74
N THR A 12 11.43 -10.84 4.57
CA THR A 12 10.05 -10.46 4.25
C THR A 12 9.17 -11.69 4.01
N ILE A 13 7.94 -11.68 4.52
CA ILE A 13 6.93 -12.71 4.27
C ILE A 13 5.75 -12.06 3.55
N PHE A 14 5.25 -12.70 2.49
CA PHE A 14 4.05 -12.29 1.76
C PHE A 14 2.90 -13.27 2.02
N PRO A 15 2.21 -13.18 3.18
CA PRO A 15 1.23 -14.18 3.61
C PRO A 15 0.01 -14.27 2.68
N LEU A 16 -0.27 -13.21 1.91
CA LEU A 16 -1.38 -13.15 0.97
C LEU A 16 -0.94 -13.34 -0.49
N GLY A 17 0.33 -13.66 -0.74
CA GLY A 17 0.91 -13.65 -2.10
C GLY A 17 0.28 -14.66 -3.07
N ASN A 18 -0.29 -15.75 -2.54
CA ASN A 18 -0.87 -16.84 -3.34
C ASN A 18 -2.40 -16.81 -3.42
N ILE A 19 -3.05 -15.79 -2.87
CA ILE A 19 -4.51 -15.69 -2.86
C ILE A 19 -4.97 -14.38 -3.49
N SER A 20 -6.10 -14.44 -4.20
CA SER A 20 -6.70 -13.28 -4.83
C SER A 20 -7.32 -12.35 -3.80
N LYS A 21 -7.50 -11.09 -4.20
CA LYS A 21 -8.16 -10.08 -3.36
C LYS A 21 -9.58 -10.47 -2.95
N LYS A 22 -10.30 -11.21 -3.80
CA LYS A 22 -11.65 -11.71 -3.49
C LYS A 22 -11.58 -12.76 -2.37
N GLU A 23 -10.63 -13.69 -2.47
CA GLU A 23 -10.42 -14.72 -1.45
C GLU A 23 -9.99 -14.12 -0.10
N VAL A 24 -9.12 -13.10 -0.12
CA VAL A 24 -8.73 -12.36 1.09
C VAL A 24 -9.95 -11.73 1.78
N ARG A 25 -10.87 -11.12 1.00
CA ARG A 25 -12.09 -10.52 1.56
C ARG A 25 -13.03 -11.56 2.17
N CYS A 26 -13.29 -12.65 1.44
CA CYS A 26 -14.09 -13.74 1.98
C CYS A 26 -13.47 -14.35 3.25
N LEU A 27 -12.14 -14.46 3.32
CA LEU A 27 -11.45 -14.92 4.52
C LEU A 27 -11.61 -13.94 5.68
N ALA A 28 -11.45 -12.63 5.44
CA ALA A 28 -11.63 -11.61 6.46
C ALA A 28 -13.06 -11.58 7.02
N GLU A 29 -14.07 -11.74 6.16
CA GLU A 29 -15.48 -11.85 6.58
C GLU A 29 -15.72 -13.10 7.42
N ARG A 30 -15.22 -14.27 6.97
CA ARG A 30 -15.35 -15.55 7.71
C ARG A 30 -14.68 -15.51 9.08
N LEU A 31 -13.58 -14.78 9.22
CA LEU A 31 -12.86 -14.59 10.48
C LEU A 31 -13.44 -13.46 11.36
N GLY A 32 -14.47 -12.75 10.89
CA GLY A 32 -15.09 -11.65 11.63
C GLY A 32 -14.18 -10.45 11.82
N LEU A 33 -13.24 -10.19 10.91
CA LEU A 33 -12.32 -9.07 11.04
C LEU A 33 -13.05 -7.73 10.83
N PRO A 34 -12.84 -6.72 11.69
CA PRO A 34 -13.55 -5.44 11.62
C PRO A 34 -13.26 -4.65 10.33
N ASN A 35 -12.15 -4.93 9.66
CA ASN A 35 -11.75 -4.30 8.41
C ASN A 35 -12.23 -5.04 7.15
N ALA A 36 -12.99 -6.14 7.27
CA ALA A 36 -13.39 -6.97 6.13
C ALA A 36 -14.14 -6.18 5.04
N GLY A 37 -15.01 -5.25 5.45
CA GLY A 37 -15.77 -4.37 4.56
C GLY A 37 -15.09 -3.03 4.23
N ARG A 38 -13.88 -2.77 4.75
CA ARG A 38 -13.20 -1.48 4.55
C ARG A 38 -12.69 -1.37 3.11
N LYS A 39 -12.96 -0.24 2.46
CA LYS A 39 -12.39 0.08 1.15
C LYS A 39 -10.87 0.24 1.26
N ASP A 40 -10.16 -0.17 0.20
CA ASP A 40 -8.71 -0.02 0.14
C ASP A 40 -8.31 1.45 0.08
N SER A 41 -7.14 1.78 0.65
CA SER A 41 -6.56 3.12 0.51
C SER A 41 -6.22 3.40 -0.96
N MET A 42 -6.62 4.58 -1.46
CA MET A 42 -6.40 4.99 -2.86
C MET A 42 -5.42 6.17 -3.02
N ASN A 43 -4.98 6.79 -1.90
CA ASN A 43 -4.09 7.96 -1.92
C ASN A 43 -2.75 7.63 -1.22
N ILE A 44 -1.73 8.45 -1.50
CA ILE A 44 -0.45 8.40 -0.80
C ILE A 44 -0.69 8.73 0.68
N CYS A 45 -0.28 7.83 1.59
CA CYS A 45 -0.60 7.91 3.02
C CYS A 45 -0.18 9.22 3.69
N PHE A 46 0.86 9.88 3.19
CA PHE A 46 1.43 11.10 3.77
C PHE A 46 1.02 12.38 3.03
N VAL A 47 0.10 12.30 2.06
CA VAL A 47 -0.44 13.47 1.36
C VAL A 47 -1.86 13.74 1.85
N PRO A 48 -2.07 14.79 2.68
CA PRO A 48 -3.38 15.14 3.17
C PRO A 48 -4.34 15.44 2.02
N ASN A 49 -5.54 14.86 2.08
CA ASN A 49 -6.64 15.12 1.14
C ASN A 49 -6.30 14.93 -0.36
N GLY A 50 -5.23 14.19 -0.68
CA GLY A 50 -4.79 14.00 -2.06
C GLY A 50 -4.34 15.30 -2.75
N ASN A 51 -3.93 16.33 -2.00
CA ASN A 51 -3.43 17.56 -2.60
C ASN A 51 -1.97 17.43 -3.07
N TYR A 52 -1.78 16.63 -4.12
CA TYR A 52 -0.48 16.41 -4.75
C TYR A 52 0.13 17.70 -5.31
N LYS A 53 -0.73 18.65 -5.73
CA LYS A 53 -0.28 19.93 -6.29
C LYS A 53 0.46 20.78 -5.26
N THR A 54 -0.07 20.86 -4.03
CA THR A 54 0.62 21.57 -2.94
C THR A 54 1.93 20.89 -2.59
N LEU A 55 1.94 19.55 -2.47
CA LEU A 55 3.15 18.78 -2.18
C LEU A 55 4.28 19.06 -3.21
N ILE A 56 3.96 19.03 -4.50
CA ILE A 56 4.93 19.27 -5.58
C ILE A 56 5.43 20.72 -5.58
N LYS A 57 4.58 21.69 -5.22
CA LYS A 57 4.99 23.11 -5.13
C LYS A 57 5.92 23.36 -3.95
N GLU A 58 5.70 22.70 -2.83
CA GLU A 58 6.54 22.81 -1.61
C GLU A 58 7.88 22.08 -1.79
N HIS A 59 7.90 21.04 -2.63
CA HIS A 59 9.10 20.26 -2.95
C HIS A 59 9.33 20.21 -4.48
N PRO A 60 9.72 21.33 -5.10
CA PRO A 60 10.04 21.33 -6.52
C PRO A 60 11.21 20.37 -6.76
N LEU A 61 11.04 19.47 -7.72
CA LEU A 61 12.12 18.62 -8.17
C LEU A 61 13.15 19.53 -8.86
N GLU A 62 14.35 19.63 -8.30
CA GLU A 62 15.49 20.26 -8.97
C GLU A 62 15.67 19.56 -10.33
N PRO A 63 15.77 20.32 -11.44
CA PRO A 63 16.02 19.72 -12.74
C PRO A 63 17.40 19.05 -12.70
N SER A 64 17.41 17.76 -13.03
CA SER A 64 18.62 16.94 -13.22
C SER A 64 19.42 17.37 -14.44
#